data_AF-A0A1F9MVB4-F1
#
_entry.id   AF-A0A1F9MVB4-F1
#
_cell.length_a   1.000
_cell.length_b   1.000
_cell.length_c   1.000
_cell.angle_alpha   90.00
_cell.angle_beta   90.00
_cell.angle_gamma   90.00
#
_symmetry.space_group_name_H-M   'P 1'
#
loop_
_entity.id
_entity.type
_entity.pdbx_description
1 polymer ?
#
loop_
_entity_poly.entity_id
_entity_poly.type
_entity_poly.pdbx_seq_one_letter_code
_entity_poly.pdbx_strand_id
1 'polypeptide(L)'
;MPPRKTTDFGALFESLIEDLRIQVAASVDRTLSDFSKRLARIERRLDQLDPANASNEQQTSATRRICSLCEKPAVARGLCSAHYQQWRYRERKSHVIKNANVNVGANTSNTGTNEVKVPDSTLVLTAKLPNFSTNN
;
A
#
# COMPACT_ATOMS: atom_id res chain seq x y z
N MET A 1 -61.05 31.51 58.51
CA MET A 1 -59.82 31.88 57.78
C MET A 1 -59.40 30.66 56.97
N PRO A 2 -59.44 30.67 55.62
CA PRO A 2 -59.12 29.49 54.84
C PRO A 2 -57.62 29.15 54.95
N PRO A 3 -57.24 27.87 55.00
CA PRO A 3 -55.83 27.46 55.10
C PRO A 3 -55.08 27.89 53.83
N ARG A 4 -53.90 28.48 54.01
CA ARG A 4 -53.03 28.83 52.89
C ARG A 4 -52.45 27.54 52.31
N LYS A 5 -52.58 27.39 50.99
CA LYS A 5 -51.93 26.33 50.23
C LYS A 5 -50.43 26.64 50.26
N THR A 6 -49.70 26.04 51.19
CA THR A 6 -48.25 26.09 51.18
C THR A 6 -47.79 25.25 50.01
N THR A 7 -46.99 25.83 49.12
CA THR A 7 -46.35 25.08 48.03
C THR A 7 -45.51 23.98 48.67
N ASP A 8 -45.80 22.73 48.34
CA ASP A 8 -45.01 21.61 48.83
C ASP A 8 -43.70 21.58 48.05
N PHE A 9 -42.65 22.12 48.67
CA PHE A 9 -41.31 22.10 48.10
C PHE A 9 -40.84 20.67 47.82
N GLY A 10 -41.27 19.68 48.61
CA GLY A 10 -40.94 18.27 48.37
C GLY A 10 -41.46 17.78 47.02
N ALA A 11 -42.74 18.03 46.72
CA ALA A 11 -43.34 17.69 45.43
C ALA A 11 -42.64 18.37 44.24
N LEU A 12 -42.19 19.63 44.42
CA LEU A 12 -41.43 20.34 43.39
C LEU A 12 -40.05 19.71 43.18
N PHE A 13 -39.33 19.36 44.25
CA PHE A 13 -38.04 18.69 44.13
C PHE A 13 -38.15 17.31 43.47
N GLU A 14 -39.16 16.51 43.83
CA GLU A 14 -39.40 15.21 43.18
C GLU A 14 -39.70 15.38 41.69
N SER A 15 -40.51 16.38 41.32
CA SER A 15 -40.76 16.67 39.90
C SER A 15 -39.48 17.04 39.14
N LEU A 16 -38.57 17.78 39.78
CA LEU A 16 -37.28 18.16 39.20
C LEU A 16 -36.34 16.96 39.04
N ILE A 17 -36.31 16.07 40.03
CA ILE A 17 -35.52 14.84 39.98
C ILE A 17 -36.01 13.95 38.83
N GLU A 18 -37.32 13.82 38.64
CA GLU A 18 -37.89 13.02 37.56
C GLU A 18 -37.57 13.64 36.18
N ASP A 19 -37.71 14.95 36.04
CA ASP A 19 -37.31 15.65 34.81
C ASP A 19 -35.82 15.44 34.48
N LEU A 20 -34.94 15.52 35.49
CA LEU A 20 -33.51 15.26 35.33
C LEU A 20 -33.24 13.81 34.90
N ARG A 21 -33.94 12.84 35.49
CA ARG A 21 -33.83 11.42 35.10
C ARG A 21 -34.24 11.21 33.65
N ILE A 22 -35.36 11.82 33.24
CA ILE A 22 -35.85 11.74 31.86
C ILE A 22 -34.82 12.33 30.89
N GLN A 23 -34.24 13.49 31.21
CA GLN A 23 -33.22 14.14 30.38
C GLN A 23 -31.96 13.28 30.25
N VAL A 24 -31.48 12.73 31.37
CA VAL A 24 -30.29 11.86 31.37
C VAL A 24 -30.57 10.57 30.59
N ALA A 25 -31.71 9.92 30.81
CA ALA A 25 -32.12 8.73 30.08
C ALA A 25 -32.17 8.99 28.56
N ALA A 26 -32.83 10.08 28.15
CA ALA A 26 -32.91 10.45 26.74
C ALA A 26 -31.54 10.76 26.11
N SER A 27 -30.62 11.36 26.88
CA SER A 27 -29.26 11.61 26.43
C SER A 27 -28.47 10.31 26.28
N VAL A 28 -28.54 9.43 27.27
CA VAL A 28 -27.86 8.13 27.27
C VAL A 28 -28.39 7.24 26.15
N ASP A 29 -29.70 7.16 25.95
CA ASP A 29 -30.33 6.37 24.88
C ASP A 29 -29.85 6.79 23.48
N ARG A 30 -29.70 8.10 23.24
CA ARG A 30 -29.11 8.60 21.98
C ARG A 30 -27.69 8.06 21.80
N THR A 31 -26.85 8.18 22.84
CA THR A 31 -25.47 7.68 22.76
C THR A 31 -25.41 6.17 22.56
N LEU A 32 -26.22 5.40 23.29
CA LEU A 32 -26.27 3.94 23.19
C LEU A 32 -26.77 3.48 21.83
N SER A 33 -27.77 4.16 21.26
CA SER A 33 -28.24 3.92 19.89
C SER A 33 -27.11 4.13 18.87
N ASP A 34 -26.34 5.20 19.01
CA ASP A 34 -25.24 5.49 18.08
C ASP A 34 -24.09 4.48 18.22
N PHE A 35 -23.76 4.06 19.44
CA PHE A 35 -22.80 2.98 19.67
C PHE A 35 -23.29 1.66 19.09
N SER A 36 -24.55 1.29 19.29
CA SER A 36 -25.15 0.08 18.72
C SER A 36 -25.05 0.07 17.18
N LYS A 37 -25.36 1.19 16.52
CA LYS A 37 -25.17 1.34 15.06
C LYS A 37 -23.72 1.18 14.63
N ARG A 38 -22.78 1.74 15.40
CA ARG A 38 -21.33 1.62 15.12
C ARG A 38 -20.87 0.17 15.28
N LEU A 39 -21.31 -0.52 16.33
CA LEU A 39 -20.99 -1.93 16.57
C LEU A 39 -21.57 -2.82 15.47
N ALA A 40 -22.83 -2.64 15.07
CA ALA A 40 -23.43 -3.39 13.97
C ALA A 40 -22.68 -3.19 12.64
N ARG A 41 -22.11 -2.00 12.39
CA ARG A 41 -21.26 -1.75 11.21
C ARG A 41 -19.93 -2.48 11.29
N ILE A 42 -19.34 -2.58 12.49
CA ILE A 42 -18.08 -3.30 12.72
C ILE A 42 -18.31 -4.81 12.59
N GLU A 43 -19.38 -5.32 13.19
CA GLU A 43 -19.78 -6.74 13.10
C GLU A 43 -19.95 -7.17 11.64
N ARG A 44 -20.69 -6.41 10.83
CA ARG A 44 -20.80 -6.68 9.38
C ARG A 44 -19.45 -6.67 8.65
N ARG A 45 -18.48 -5.89 9.10
CA ARG A 45 -17.12 -5.89 8.51
C ARG A 45 -16.33 -7.12 8.95
N LEU A 46 -16.52 -7.58 10.19
CA LEU A 46 -15.90 -8.80 10.68
C LEU A 46 -16.48 -10.03 9.97
N ASP A 47 -17.79 -10.07 9.71
CA ASP A 47 -18.42 -11.13 8.90
C ASP A 47 -17.86 -11.17 7.46
N GLN A 48 -17.48 -10.01 6.90
CA GLN A 48 -16.80 -9.92 5.59
C GLN A 48 -15.33 -10.33 5.64
N LEU A 49 -14.73 -10.34 6.83
CA LEU A 49 -13.35 -10.78 7.06
C LEU A 49 -13.25 -12.26 7.42
N ASP A 50 -14.39 -12.94 7.62
CA ASP A 50 -14.46 -14.39 7.75
C ASP A 50 -15.06 -15.13 6.54
N PRO A 51 -14.58 -14.91 5.30
CA PRO A 51 -14.47 -16.00 4.37
C PRO A 51 -13.18 -16.74 4.73
N ALA A 52 -13.27 -17.85 5.46
CA ALA A 52 -12.15 -18.79 5.69
C ALA A 52 -11.47 -19.33 4.40
N ASN A 53 -11.77 -18.79 3.22
CA ASN A 53 -11.35 -19.17 1.89
C ASN A 53 -11.74 -18.02 0.94
N ALA A 54 -10.79 -17.37 0.27
CA ALA A 54 -11.10 -16.81 -1.05
C ALA A 54 -9.88 -16.56 -1.95
N SER A 55 -8.70 -16.17 -1.45
CA SER A 55 -7.66 -15.74 -2.42
C SER A 55 -6.19 -15.70 -2.01
N ASN A 56 -5.78 -15.71 -0.73
CA ASN A 56 -4.38 -15.39 -0.39
C ASN A 56 -3.45 -16.56 -0.02
N GLU A 57 -3.96 -17.74 0.32
CA GLU A 57 -3.12 -18.94 0.50
C GLU A 57 -3.02 -19.84 -0.75
N GLN A 58 -3.77 -19.52 -1.82
CA GLN A 58 -3.66 -20.20 -3.11
C GLN A 58 -2.69 -19.52 -4.10
N GLN A 59 -2.06 -18.39 -3.75
CA GLN A 59 -1.07 -17.71 -4.60
C GLN A 59 0.38 -17.85 -4.14
N THR A 60 0.65 -18.46 -2.98
CA THR A 60 2.02 -18.65 -2.48
C THR A 60 2.57 -20.07 -2.64
N SER A 61 1.81 -21.05 -3.17
CA SER A 61 2.22 -22.48 -3.09
C SER A 61 2.28 -23.35 -4.37
N ALA A 62 1.46 -23.21 -5.42
CA ALA A 62 1.25 -24.38 -6.31
C ALA A 62 1.66 -24.30 -7.80
N THR A 63 2.41 -23.29 -8.23
CA THR A 63 3.51 -23.55 -9.18
C THR A 63 4.62 -22.61 -8.78
N ARG A 64 5.65 -23.13 -8.10
CA ARG A 64 6.94 -22.43 -7.98
C ARG A 64 7.44 -22.22 -9.40
N ARG A 65 7.01 -21.13 -10.05
CA ARG A 65 7.41 -20.85 -11.42
C ARG A 65 8.91 -20.70 -11.37
N ILE A 66 9.60 -21.55 -12.10
CA ILE A 66 11.04 -21.49 -12.23
C ILE A 66 11.34 -20.29 -13.11
N CYS A 67 12.46 -19.62 -12.87
CA CYS A 67 12.87 -18.53 -13.73
C CYS A 67 13.06 -19.04 -15.16
N SER A 68 12.56 -18.31 -16.15
CA SER A 68 12.72 -18.71 -17.57
C SER A 68 14.17 -18.74 -18.05
N LEU A 69 15.09 -18.14 -17.29
CA LEU A 69 16.52 -18.03 -17.60
C LEU A 69 17.40 -18.87 -16.67
N CYS A 70 16.87 -19.37 -15.55
CA CYS A 70 17.63 -20.19 -14.62
C CYS A 70 16.71 -21.00 -13.70
N GLU A 71 17.25 -22.00 -13.01
CA GLU A 71 16.46 -22.91 -12.18
C GLU A 71 16.03 -22.35 -10.81
N LYS A 72 16.23 -21.05 -10.58
CA LYS A 72 15.87 -20.38 -9.33
C LYS A 72 14.37 -20.06 -9.27
N PRO A 73 13.77 -19.98 -8.07
CA PRO A 73 12.36 -19.61 -7.93
C PRO A 73 12.11 -18.21 -8.50
N ALA A 74 11.11 -18.09 -9.37
CA ALA A 74 10.65 -16.82 -9.89
C ALA A 74 9.88 -16.05 -8.82
N VAL A 75 10.20 -14.76 -8.71
CA VAL A 75 9.57 -13.83 -7.77
C VAL A 75 8.50 -13.01 -8.47
N ALA A 76 8.73 -12.62 -9.73
CA ALA A 76 7.78 -11.85 -10.53
C ALA A 76 8.06 -12.05 -12.03
N ARG A 77 7.01 -11.97 -12.87
CA ARG A 77 7.10 -12.09 -14.35
C ARG A 77 7.84 -13.34 -14.86
N GLY A 78 7.83 -14.44 -14.10
CA GLY A 78 8.59 -15.65 -14.45
C GLY A 78 10.11 -15.48 -14.36
N LEU A 79 10.60 -14.47 -13.64
CA LEU A 79 12.02 -14.21 -13.41
C LEU A 79 12.38 -14.30 -11.93
N CYS A 80 13.58 -14.79 -11.62
CA CYS A 80 14.16 -14.70 -10.28
C CYS A 80 14.50 -13.24 -9.94
N SER A 81 14.77 -12.96 -8.66
CA SER A 81 15.10 -11.60 -8.19
C SER A 81 16.21 -10.93 -8.99
N ALA A 82 17.30 -11.65 -9.28
CA ALA A 82 18.45 -11.13 -10.04
C ALA A 82 18.09 -10.78 -11.49
N HIS A 83 17.44 -11.69 -12.22
CA HIS A 83 17.04 -11.46 -13.60
C HIS A 83 15.96 -10.38 -13.72
N TYR A 84 15.05 -10.30 -12.74
CA TYR A 84 14.05 -9.24 -12.67
C TYR A 84 14.69 -7.84 -12.50
N GLN A 85 15.71 -7.71 -11.65
CA GLN A 85 16.43 -6.46 -11.47
C GLN A 85 17.18 -6.02 -12.75
N GLN A 86 17.84 -6.96 -13.43
CA GLN A 86 18.51 -6.68 -14.70
C GLN A 86 17.52 -6.24 -15.78
N TRP A 87 16.38 -6.92 -15.88
CA TRP A 87 15.30 -6.56 -16.80
C TRP A 87 14.79 -5.13 -16.52
N ARG A 88 14.52 -4.78 -15.24
CA ARG A 88 14.14 -3.41 -14.86
C ARG A 88 15.20 -2.37 -15.17
N TYR A 89 16.49 -2.70 -15.03
CA TYR A 89 17.58 -1.80 -15.39
C TYR A 89 17.62 -1.54 -16.89
N ARG A 90 17.48 -2.59 -17.72
CA ARG A 90 17.42 -2.48 -19.18
C ARG A 90 16.21 -1.66 -19.64
N GLU A 91 15.04 -1.89 -19.05
CA GLU A 91 13.82 -1.16 -19.38
C GLU A 91 14.00 0.34 -19.12
N ARG A 92 14.51 0.73 -17.94
CA ARG A 92 14.84 2.13 -17.64
C ARG A 92 15.82 2.73 -18.65
N LYS A 93 16.90 2.03 -18.99
CA LYS A 93 17.88 2.51 -19.98
C LYS A 93 17.26 2.68 -21.37
N SER A 94 16.38 1.76 -21.79
CA SER A 94 15.70 1.83 -23.08
C SER A 94 14.74 3.02 -23.17
N HIS A 95 14.04 3.36 -22.08
CA HIS A 95 13.20 4.55 -22.01
C HIS A 95 14.02 5.83 -22.09
N VAL A 96 15.17 5.89 -21.42
CA VAL A 96 16.09 7.04 -21.52
C VAL A 96 16.60 7.23 -22.95
N ILE A 97 17.00 6.16 -23.62
CA ILE A 97 17.50 6.23 -25.01
C ILE A 97 16.37 6.62 -25.99
N LYS A 98 15.16 6.07 -25.83
CA LYS A 98 14.00 6.47 -26.65
C LYS A 98 13.68 7.95 -26.46
N ASN A 99 13.68 8.44 -25.23
CA ASN A 99 13.45 9.85 -24.94
C ASN A 99 14.58 10.75 -25.45
N ALA A 100 15.83 10.28 -25.40
CA ALA A 100 16.96 11.00 -25.99
C ALA A 100 16.85 11.09 -27.52
N ASN A 101 16.43 10.02 -28.20
CA ASN A 101 16.29 10.00 -29.65
C ASN A 101 15.11 10.86 -30.14
N VAL A 102 14.00 10.92 -29.38
CA VAL A 102 12.88 11.85 -29.64
C VAL A 102 13.34 13.31 -29.61
N ASN A 103 14.30 13.65 -28.75
CA ASN A 103 14.86 15.02 -28.68
C ASN A 103 15.95 15.30 -29.72
N VAL A 104 16.56 14.29 -30.35
CA VAL A 104 17.60 14.48 -31.38
C VAL A 104 17.01 14.66 -32.78
N GLY A 105 15.76 14.22 -33.02
CA GLY A 105 15.06 14.39 -34.30
C GLY A 105 14.71 15.84 -34.68
N ALA A 106 14.93 16.83 -33.79
CA ALA A 106 14.63 18.23 -34.05
C ALA A 106 15.85 19.09 -34.46
N ASN A 107 17.07 18.54 -34.52
CA ASN A 107 18.26 19.35 -34.78
C ASN A 107 19.42 18.54 -35.42
N THR A 108 19.24 18.01 -36.63
CA THR A 108 20.38 17.49 -37.42
C THR A 108 20.25 17.82 -38.90
N SER A 109 20.59 19.06 -39.26
CA SER A 109 21.15 19.40 -40.57
C SER A 109 22.48 20.11 -40.36
N ASN A 110 23.53 19.33 -40.07
CA ASN A 110 24.88 19.78 -40.39
C ASN A 110 25.78 18.55 -40.64
N THR A 111 25.98 18.26 -41.91
CA THR A 111 26.93 17.27 -42.42
C THR A 111 28.34 17.80 -42.24
N GLY A 112 29.07 17.27 -41.25
CA GLY A 112 30.50 17.47 -41.08
C GLY A 112 31.22 16.13 -41.10
N THR A 113 31.73 15.74 -42.26
CA THR A 113 32.64 14.61 -42.44
C THR A 113 33.96 14.90 -41.73
N ASN A 114 34.20 14.24 -40.60
CA ASN A 114 35.55 14.09 -40.04
C ASN A 114 35.85 12.60 -39.97
N GLU A 115 36.61 12.12 -40.96
CA GLU A 115 37.30 10.83 -40.93
C GLU A 115 38.24 10.80 -39.72
N VAL A 116 37.87 10.02 -38.69
CA VAL A 116 38.79 9.64 -37.63
C VAL A 116 39.34 8.27 -37.93
N LYS A 117 40.59 8.27 -38.38
CA LYS A 117 41.50 7.14 -38.52
C LYS A 117 41.59 6.37 -37.20
N VAL A 118 41.14 5.12 -37.18
CA VAL A 118 41.30 4.20 -36.04
C VAL A 118 42.62 3.45 -36.17
N PRO A 119 43.57 3.55 -35.22
CA PRO A 119 44.65 2.59 -35.14
C PRO A 119 44.19 1.33 -34.40
N ASP A 120 44.49 0.21 -35.04
CA ASP A 120 44.43 -1.16 -34.57
C ASP A 120 45.17 -1.31 -33.22
N SER A 121 44.51 -1.86 -32.20
CA SER A 121 45.13 -2.23 -30.93
C SER A 121 44.31 -3.27 -30.16
N THR A 122 44.53 -4.51 -30.59
CA THR A 122 44.80 -5.70 -29.79
C THR A 122 45.00 -5.52 -28.26
N LEU A 123 44.47 -6.51 -27.52
CA LEU A 123 44.80 -6.95 -26.13
C LEU A 123 44.15 -6.13 -24.99
N VAL A 124 43.71 -6.64 -23.83
CA VAL A 124 44.04 -7.86 -23.06
C VAL A 124 42.80 -8.23 -22.20
N LEU A 125 42.46 -9.53 -22.14
CA LEU A 125 41.63 -10.13 -21.09
C LEU A 125 42.34 -10.01 -19.73
N THR A 126 41.76 -9.31 -18.75
CA THR A 126 42.05 -9.59 -17.34
C THR A 126 40.77 -9.62 -16.52
N ALA A 127 40.37 -10.82 -16.13
CA ALA A 127 39.33 -11.06 -15.14
C ALA A 127 39.88 -10.70 -13.75
N LYS A 128 39.22 -9.78 -13.04
CA LYS A 128 39.45 -9.50 -11.63
C LYS A 128 38.17 -9.82 -10.86
N LEU A 129 38.16 -10.98 -10.20
CA LEU A 129 37.12 -11.38 -9.26
C LEU A 129 37.32 -10.61 -7.94
N PRO A 130 36.26 -10.04 -7.33
CA PRO A 130 36.33 -9.57 -5.95
C PRO A 130 36.01 -10.70 -4.95
N ASN A 131 36.92 -10.88 -3.98
CA ASN A 131 36.73 -11.63 -2.74
C ASN A 131 35.57 -11.04 -1.93
N PHE A 132 34.56 -11.85 -1.63
CA PHE A 132 33.59 -11.55 -0.58
C PHE A 132 34.06 -12.21 0.72
N SER A 133 34.50 -11.37 1.67
CA SER A 133 34.73 -11.75 3.05
C SER A 133 33.43 -11.52 3.84
N THR A 134 32.87 -12.59 4.37
CA THR A 134 31.78 -12.57 5.36
C THR A 134 32.37 -12.84 6.73
N ASN A 135 32.00 -12.01 7.73
CA ASN A 135 31.79 -12.32 9.17
C ASN A 135 32.26 -11.15 10.05
N ASN A 136 31.33 -10.37 10.60
CA ASN A 136 30.83 -10.55 11.97
C ASN A 136 29.58 -9.68 12.19
#